data_AF-A0A2V7Q3S1-F1
#
_entry.id   AF-A0A2V7Q3S1-F1
#
_cell.length_a   1.000
_cell.length_b   1.000
_cell.length_c   1.000
_cell.angle_alpha   90.00
_cell.angle_beta   90.00
_cell.angle_gamma   90.00
#
_symmetry.space_group_name_H-M   'P 1'
#
loop_
_entity.id
_entity.type
_entity.pdbx_description
1 polymer ?
#
loop_
_entity_poly.entity_id
_entity_poly.type
_entity_poly.pdbx_seq_one_letter_code
_entity_poly.pdbx_strand_id
1 'polypeptide(L)' 'MAPPFDIKRLTPRERIELAEQLWDSLTEEEIELTPEQSAELERRRDRLAREGPKGRPWRDVLDEFDKRGG' A
#
# COMPACT_ATOMS: atom_id res chain seq x y z
N MET A 1 -30.77 -8.63 12.26
CA MET A 1 -29.41 -8.10 12.05
C MET A 1 -28.45 -9.26 12.22
N ALA A 2 -27.68 -9.62 11.19
CA ALA A 2 -26.70 -10.70 11.32
C ALA A 2 -25.57 -10.27 12.28
N PRO A 3 -24.97 -11.20 13.04
CA PRO A 3 -23.82 -10.88 13.87
C PRO A 3 -22.66 -10.39 12.99
N PRO A 4 -21.80 -9.49 13.51
CA PRO A 4 -20.63 -9.02 12.77
C PRO A 4 -19.70 -10.18 12.42
N PHE A 5 -19.14 -10.13 11.22
CA PHE A 5 -18.19 -11.12 10.74
C PHE A 5 -16.92 -11.12 11.61
N ASP A 6 -16.59 -12.27 12.20
CA ASP A 6 -15.42 -12.40 13.08
C ASP A 6 -14.21 -12.95 12.32
N ILE A 7 -13.35 -12.05 11.86
CA ILE A 7 -12.08 -12.33 11.17
C ILE A 7 -11.17 -13.22 12.04
N LYS A 8 -11.32 -13.22 13.37
CA LYS A 8 -10.47 -14.01 14.26
C LYS A 8 -10.63 -15.52 14.09
N ARG A 9 -11.72 -15.97 13.45
CA ARG A 9 -12.00 -17.38 13.20
C ARG A 9 -11.30 -17.91 11.94
N LEU A 10 -10.76 -17.02 11.10
CA LEU A 10 -10.01 -17.37 9.91
C LEU A 10 -8.58 -17.77 10.26
N THR A 11 -8.06 -18.77 9.55
CA THR A 11 -6.63 -19.10 9.50
C THR A 11 -5.83 -17.92 8.93
N PRO A 12 -4.52 -17.83 9.18
CA PRO A 12 -3.69 -16.79 8.57
C PRO A 12 -3.80 -16.72 7.05
N ARG A 13 -3.90 -17.87 6.38
CA ARG A 13 -4.07 -17.96 4.93
C ARG A 13 -5.39 -17.34 4.47
N GLU A 14 -6.51 -17.74 5.08
CA GLU A 14 -7.83 -17.21 4.74
C GLU A 14 -7.94 -15.70 5.02
N ARG A 15 -7.18 -15.16 5.98
CA ARG A 15 -7.11 -13.71 6.20
C ARG A 15 -6.40 -12.98 5.08
N ILE A 16 -5.33 -13.56 4.54
CA ILE A 16 -4.63 -13.00 3.38
C ILE A 16 -5.55 -13.00 2.17
N GLU A 17 -6.20 -14.12 1.89
CA GLU A 17 -7.17 -14.24 0.79
C GLU A 17 -8.34 -13.27 0.95
N LEU A 18 -8.87 -13.10 2.16
CA LEU A 18 -9.91 -12.11 2.44
C LEU A 18 -9.40 -10.68 2.25
N ALA A 19 -8.18 -10.37 2.70
CA ALA A 19 -7.59 -9.04 2.52
C ALA A 19 -7.42 -8.69 1.04
N GLU A 20 -6.95 -9.66 0.23
CA GLU A 20 -6.86 -9.52 -1.24
C GLU A 20 -8.23 -9.28 -1.86
N GLN A 21 -9.23 -10.09 -1.52
CA GLN A 21 -10.61 -9.92 -2.04
C GLN A 21 -11.23 -8.58 -1.66
N LEU A 22 -11.02 -8.13 -0.42
CA LEU A 22 -11.49 -6.82 0.02
C LEU A 22 -10.80 -5.70 -0.76
N TRP A 23 -9.50 -5.83 -0.99
CA TRP A 23 -8.74 -4.87 -1.78
C TRP A 23 -9.22 -4.80 -3.23
N ASP A 24 -9.42 -5.95 -3.87
CA ASP A 24 -9.92 -6.06 -5.25
C ASP A 24 -11.39 -5.61 -5.39
N SER A 25 -12.15 -5.63 -4.30
CA SER A 25 -13.54 -5.16 -4.28
C SER A 25 -13.67 -3.64 -4.26
N LEU A 26 -12.60 -2.91 -3.96
CA LEU A 26 -12.60 -1.46 -3.98
C LEU A 26 -12.68 -0.97 -5.42
N THR A 27 -13.69 -0.18 -5.73
CA THR A 27 -13.74 0.59 -6.97
C THR A 27 -12.87 1.83 -6.83
N GLU A 28 -12.30 2.30 -7.94
CA GLU A 28 -11.62 3.59 -7.95
C GLU A 28 -12.64 4.68 -7.62
N GLU A 29 -12.55 5.24 -6.41
CA GLU A 29 -13.30 6.42 -6.03
C GLU A 29 -12.60 7.64 -6.63
N GLU A 30 -13.36 8.51 -7.30
CA GLU A 30 -12.85 9.81 -7.73
C GLU A 30 -12.63 10.67 -6.47
N ILE A 31 -11.43 10.56 -5.90
CA ILE A 31 -11.00 11.41 -4.80
C ILE A 31 -10.65 12.77 -5.39
N GLU A 32 -11.52 13.75 -5.18
CA GLU A 32 -11.23 15.13 -5.56
C GLU A 32 -10.00 15.64 -4.80
N LEU A 33 -8.95 15.97 -5.54
CA LEU A 33 -7.74 16.56 -4.99
C LEU A 33 -7.92 18.06 -4.84
N THR A 34 -7.43 18.63 -3.74
CA THR A 34 -7.29 20.09 -3.67
C THR A 34 -6.26 20.57 -4.70
N PRO A 35 -6.32 21.85 -5.11
CA PRO A 35 -5.32 22.42 -6.02
C PRO A 35 -3.88 22.23 -5.51
N GLU A 36 -3.66 22.35 -4.19
CA GLU A 36 -2.35 22.19 -3.57
C GLU A 36 -1.84 20.75 -3.63
N GLN A 37 -2.73 19.78 -3.44
CA GLN A 37 -2.40 18.35 -3.55
C GLN A 37 -2.04 18.00 -4.99
N SER A 38 -2.82 18.49 -5.96
CA SER A 38 -2.54 18.30 -7.39
C SER A 38 -1.19 18.88 -7.79
N ALA A 39 -0.89 20.11 -7.36
CA ALA A 39 0.39 20.76 -7.62
C ALA A 39 1.56 20.00 -6.98
N GLU A 40 1.39 19.46 -5.78
CA GLU A 40 2.44 18.65 -5.14
C GLU A 40 2.69 17.32 -5.89
N LEU A 41 1.64 16.64 -6.34
CA LEU A 41 1.79 15.42 -7.13
C LEU A 41 2.51 15.67 -8.46
N GLU A 42 2.19 16.78 -9.13
CA GLU A 42 2.88 17.21 -10.35
C GLU A 42 4.37 17.48 -10.08
N ARG A 43 4.69 18.28 -9.05
CA ARG A 43 6.09 18.52 -8.65
C ARG A 43 6.86 17.22 -8.37
N ARG A 44 6.24 16.26 -7.69
CA ARG A 44 6.87 14.96 -7.38
C ARG A 44 7.09 14.11 -8.63
N ARG A 45 6.13 14.13 -9.57
CA ARG A 45 6.23 13.42 -10.85
C ARG A 45 7.38 13.97 -11.70
N ASP A 46 7.48 15.28 -11.79
CA ASP A 46 8.57 15.96 -12.49
C ASP A 46 9.93 15.66 -11.88
N ARG A 47 10.01 15.67 -10.55
CA ARG A 47 11.23 15.28 -9.84
C ARG A 47 11.60 13.83 -10.12
N LEU A 48 10.63 12.91 -10.09
CA LEU A 48 10.85 11.49 -10.39
C LEU A 48 11.33 11.30 -11.84
N ALA A 49 10.77 12.03 -12.80
CA ALA A 49 11.19 11.97 -14.19
C ALA A 49 12.64 12.45 -14.40
N ARG A 50 13.07 13.49 -13.67
CA ARG A 50 14.44 14.02 -13.74
C ARG A 50 15.46 13.16 -13.00
N GLU A 51 15.12 12.69 -11.81
CA GLU A 51 16.06 12.05 -10.89
C GLU A 51 16.04 10.52 -10.98
N GLY A 52 15.01 9.94 -11.60
CA GLY A 52 14.76 8.51 -11.64
C GLY A 52 14.25 7.96 -10.29
N PRO A 53 13.85 6.68 -10.25
CA PRO A 53 13.43 6.03 -9.02
C PRO A 53 14.59 6.01 -8.02
N LYS A 54 14.38 6.62 -6.85
CA LYS A 54 15.31 6.60 -5.71
C LYS A 54 15.07 5.45 -4.73
N GLY A 55 14.18 4.53 -5.10
CA GLY A 55 13.91 3.32 -4.32
C GLY A 55 15.11 2.38 -4.33
N ARG A 56 15.21 1.55 -3.29
CA ARG A 56 16.13 0.41 -3.25
C ARG A 56 15.34 -0.88 -3.40
N PRO A 57 15.95 -1.96 -3.92
CA PRO A 57 15.35 -3.28 -3.91
C PRO A 57 14.81 -3.65 -2.52
N TRP A 58 13.61 -4.21 -2.48
CA TRP A 58 12.96 -4.61 -1.22
C TRP A 58 13.81 -5.62 -0.43
N ARG A 59 14.48 -6.54 -1.13
CA ARG A 59 15.41 -7.49 -0.54
C ARG A 59 16.52 -6.81 0.25
N ASP A 60 17.10 -5.74 -0.28
CA ASP A 60 18.16 -5.02 0.42
C ASP A 60 17.67 -4.48 1.76
N VAL A 61 16.40 -4.03 1.84
CA VAL A 61 15.80 -3.52 3.08
C VAL A 61 15.62 -4.65 4.10
N LEU A 62 15.07 -5.79 3.66
CA LEU A 62 14.91 -6.97 4.50
C LEU A 62 16.25 -7.47 5.06
N ASP A 63 17.26 -7.58 4.19
CA ASP A 63 18.61 -7.99 4.59
C ASP A 63 19.21 -7.05 5.65
N GLU A 64 18.88 -5.76 5.61
CA GLU A 64 19.30 -4.78 6.62
C GLU A 64 18.57 -4.97 7.96
N PHE A 65 17.27 -5.28 7.93
CA PHE A 65 16.50 -5.61 9.14
C PHE A 65 17.03 -6.88 9.81
N ASP A 66 17.27 -7.94 9.04
CA ASP A 66 17.80 -9.20 9.55
C ASP A 66 19.20 -9.02 10.17
N LYS A 67 20.07 -8.22 9.53
CA LYS A 67 21.39 -7.87 10.07
C LYS A 67 21.33 -7.06 11.37
N ARG A 68 20.23 -6.34 11.61
CA ARG A 68 20.00 -5.59 12.86
C ARG A 68 19.42 -6.45 13.98
N GLY A 69 19.22 -7.76 13.72
CA GLY A 69 18.76 -8.72 14.72
C GLY A 69 17.28 -8.58 15.03
N GLY A 70 16.45 -8.62 13.98
CA GLY A 70 14.98 -8.52 14.06
C GLY A 70 14.33 -9.33 15.18
#